data_AF-A0A3N5TW43-F1
#
_entry.id   AF-A0A3N5TW43-F1
#
_cell.length_a   1.000
_cell.length_b   1.000
_cell.length_c   1.000
_cell.angle_alpha   90.00
_cell.angle_beta   90.00
_cell.angle_gamma   90.00
#
_symmetry.space_group_name_H-M   'P 1'
#
loop_
_entity.id
_entity.type
_entity.pdbx_description
1 polymer ?
#
loop_
_entity_poly.entity_id
_entity_poly.type
_entity_poly.pdbx_seq_one_letter_code
_entity_poly.pdbx_strand_id
1 'polypeptide(L)'
;TSRSKKAVDDFLVASKVEMHLAREGHNVDISAIDGSVTIIINKHVLLLSKLEDELKAIAGKVPEVKAVETKVGDGYYQTDIYRKYDFKMPSKVLLVDDEREFAQTLSERLIMRDMGSAVAYDGESALNLVSEDEPEVMILDLKMPGIDGIEVLKRVKQSNPDIEVIILTGHGTEADRELCMKLGAFAYLQKPVDIEVLSDALKKANDKMRIKKAAK
;
A
#
# COMPACT_ATOMS: atom_id res chain seq x y z
N THR A 1 7.33 22.71 -43.86
CA THR A 1 8.55 23.43 -43.42
C THR A 1 9.38 22.51 -42.53
N SER A 2 10.62 22.85 -42.19
CA SER A 2 11.44 22.06 -41.25
C SER A 2 10.75 21.83 -39.89
N ARG A 3 10.00 22.84 -39.42
CA ARG A 3 9.17 22.79 -38.22
C ARG A 3 8.06 21.72 -38.30
N SER A 4 7.40 21.57 -39.45
CA SER A 4 6.35 20.55 -39.62
C SER A 4 6.90 19.12 -39.58
N LYS A 5 8.09 18.88 -40.15
CA LYS A 5 8.73 17.55 -40.10
C LYS A 5 9.08 17.16 -38.67
N LYS A 6 9.68 18.08 -37.93
CA LYS A 6 10.05 17.88 -36.53
C LYS A 6 8.85 17.54 -35.64
N ALA A 7 7.73 18.23 -35.82
CA ALA A 7 6.49 17.96 -35.10
C ALA A 7 5.91 16.56 -35.40
N VAL A 8 6.09 16.05 -36.63
CA VAL A 8 5.69 14.69 -36.99
C VAL A 8 6.61 13.67 -36.32
N ASP A 9 7.91 13.91 -36.31
CA ASP A 9 8.88 13.02 -35.63
C ASP A 9 8.61 12.96 -34.12
N ASP A 10 8.37 14.10 -33.49
CA ASP A 10 7.99 14.20 -32.08
C ASP A 10 6.68 13.42 -31.79
N PHE A 11 5.65 13.58 -32.63
CA PHE A 11 4.40 12.84 -32.49
C PHE A 11 4.60 11.33 -32.63
N LEU A 12 5.41 10.87 -33.59
CA LEU A 12 5.70 9.46 -33.80
C LEU A 12 6.40 8.83 -32.60
N VAL A 13 7.33 9.55 -31.97
CA VAL A 13 7.99 9.10 -30.73
C VAL A 13 6.96 8.97 -29.61
N ALA A 14 6.13 9.99 -29.38
CA ALA A 14 5.11 9.96 -28.34
C ALA A 14 4.15 8.77 -28.51
N SER A 15 3.60 8.54 -29.71
CA SER A 15 2.67 7.43 -29.98
C SER A 15 3.32 6.06 -29.81
N LYS A 16 4.62 5.90 -30.14
CA LYS A 16 5.33 4.64 -29.90
C LYS A 16 5.47 4.34 -28.42
N VAL A 17 5.83 5.34 -27.62
CA VAL A 17 5.93 5.18 -26.16
C VAL A 17 4.54 4.86 -25.57
N GLU A 18 3.51 5.57 -26.01
CA GLU A 18 2.12 5.35 -25.58
C GLU A 18 1.67 3.92 -25.84
N MET A 19 1.95 3.39 -27.03
CA MET A 19 1.61 2.01 -27.38
C MET A 19 2.34 0.99 -26.48
N HIS A 20 3.60 1.22 -26.12
CA HIS A 20 4.33 0.32 -25.22
C HIS A 20 3.75 0.33 -23.81
N LEU A 21 3.43 1.52 -23.30
CA LEU A 21 2.81 1.68 -21.99
C LEU A 21 1.42 1.07 -21.92
N ALA A 22 0.60 1.26 -22.95
CA ALA A 22 -0.73 0.68 -23.04
C ALA A 22 -0.71 -0.86 -23.04
N ARG A 23 0.29 -1.48 -23.69
CA ARG A 23 0.47 -2.95 -23.70
C ARG A 23 0.78 -3.53 -22.33
N GLU A 24 1.47 -2.75 -21.49
CA GLU A 24 1.78 -3.09 -20.10
C GLU A 24 0.64 -2.66 -19.14
N GLY A 25 -0.49 -2.18 -19.66
CA GLY A 25 -1.67 -1.82 -18.87
C GLY A 25 -1.70 -0.39 -18.34
N HIS A 26 -0.80 0.49 -18.78
CA HIS A 26 -0.73 1.88 -18.34
C HIS A 26 -1.49 2.81 -19.29
N ASN A 27 -2.45 3.56 -18.75
CA ASN A 27 -3.14 4.64 -19.44
C ASN A 27 -2.62 5.99 -18.93
N VAL A 28 -1.86 6.71 -19.76
CA VAL A 28 -1.16 7.96 -19.43
C VAL A 28 -1.11 8.87 -20.65
N ASP A 29 -1.08 10.17 -20.42
CA ASP A 29 -0.89 11.15 -21.51
C ASP A 29 0.60 11.33 -21.78
N ILE A 30 0.97 11.52 -23.04
CA ILE A 30 2.38 11.60 -23.44
C ILE A 30 2.61 12.76 -24.38
N SER A 31 3.72 13.46 -24.18
CA SER A 31 4.27 14.41 -25.14
C SER A 31 5.75 14.11 -25.38
N ALA A 32 6.25 14.44 -26.56
CA ALA A 32 7.67 14.31 -26.88
C ALA A 32 8.14 15.57 -27.60
N ILE A 33 9.36 16.00 -27.29
CA ILE A 33 10.05 17.12 -27.94
C ILE A 33 11.52 16.74 -28.07
N ASP A 34 12.05 16.65 -29.30
CA ASP A 34 13.46 16.38 -29.58
C ASP A 34 14.00 15.03 -29.04
N GLY A 35 13.11 14.07 -28.81
CA GLY A 35 13.41 12.78 -28.19
C GLY A 35 13.39 12.79 -26.66
N SER A 36 13.08 13.94 -26.04
CA SER A 36 12.70 14.01 -24.63
C SER A 36 11.21 13.76 -24.49
N VAL A 37 10.83 12.75 -23.71
CA VAL A 37 9.44 12.34 -23.51
C VAL A 37 8.97 12.82 -22.14
N THR A 38 7.80 13.44 -22.08
CA THR A 38 7.12 13.77 -20.84
C THR A 38 5.85 12.94 -20.73
N ILE A 39 5.78 12.10 -19.70
CA ILE A 39 4.62 11.29 -19.36
C ILE A 39 3.83 12.01 -18.28
N ILE A 40 2.55 12.25 -18.53
CA ILE A 40 1.63 12.92 -17.61
C ILE A 40 0.76 11.86 -16.94
N ILE A 41 0.88 11.79 -15.63
CA ILE A 41 0.16 10.82 -14.79
C ILE A 41 -1.12 11.51 -14.29
N ASN A 42 -2.26 11.12 -14.86
CA ASN A 42 -3.59 11.65 -14.53
C ASN A 42 -4.41 10.71 -13.65
N LYS A 43 -3.78 9.75 -12.97
CA LYS A 43 -4.46 8.78 -12.09
C LYS A 43 -3.97 8.89 -10.65
N HIS A 44 -4.87 8.64 -9.70
CA HIS A 44 -4.51 8.46 -8.30
C HIS A 44 -3.73 7.15 -8.13
N VAL A 45 -2.50 7.23 -7.65
CA VAL A 45 -1.65 6.07 -7.35
C VAL A 45 -1.09 6.18 -5.94
N LEU A 46 -1.05 5.05 -5.23
CA LEU A 46 -0.54 4.98 -3.85
C LEU A 46 0.98 5.18 -3.78
N LEU A 47 1.71 4.84 -4.86
CA LEU A 47 3.17 4.91 -4.91
C LEU A 47 3.62 5.59 -6.23
N LEU A 48 3.60 6.92 -6.27
CA LEU A 48 3.95 7.68 -7.46
C LEU A 48 5.36 7.34 -7.94
N SER A 49 6.36 7.32 -7.06
CA SER A 49 7.75 7.02 -7.42
C SER A 49 7.93 5.66 -8.09
N LYS A 50 7.26 4.61 -7.59
CA LYS A 50 7.33 3.26 -8.18
C LYS A 50 6.69 3.25 -9.57
N LEU A 51 5.55 3.92 -9.73
CA LEU A 51 4.93 4.07 -11.03
C LEU A 51 5.83 4.88 -11.97
N GLU A 52 6.45 5.97 -11.51
CA GLU A 52 7.38 6.75 -12.31
C GLU A 52 8.57 5.91 -12.78
N ASP A 53 9.17 5.11 -11.90
CA ASP A 53 10.28 4.22 -12.25
C ASP A 53 9.85 3.16 -13.27
N GLU A 54 8.65 2.59 -13.10
CA GLU A 54 8.08 1.63 -14.04
C GLU A 54 7.80 2.26 -15.42
N LEU A 55 7.15 3.43 -15.45
CA LEU A 55 6.85 4.17 -16.67
C LEU A 55 8.14 4.60 -17.38
N LYS A 56 9.15 5.09 -16.64
CA LYS A 56 10.48 5.44 -17.16
C LYS A 56 11.18 4.21 -17.73
N ALA A 57 11.12 3.07 -17.06
CA ALA A 57 11.73 1.83 -17.52
C ALA A 57 11.07 1.30 -18.80
N ILE A 58 9.74 1.41 -18.93
CA ILE A 58 9.02 0.99 -20.14
C ILE A 58 9.29 1.96 -21.29
N ALA A 59 9.20 3.27 -21.05
CA ALA A 59 9.45 4.29 -22.07
C ALA A 59 10.91 4.28 -22.57
N GLY A 60 11.87 4.03 -21.68
CA GLY A 60 13.29 3.91 -22.02
C GLY A 60 13.64 2.71 -22.91
N LYS A 61 12.74 1.73 -23.09
CA LYS A 61 12.93 0.64 -24.06
C LYS A 61 12.76 1.10 -25.51
N VAL A 62 12.18 2.27 -25.74
CA VAL A 62 11.98 2.83 -27.08
C VAL A 62 13.28 3.49 -27.56
N PRO A 63 13.93 3.01 -28.64
CA PRO A 63 15.26 3.47 -29.04
C PRO A 63 15.38 4.97 -29.36
N GLU A 64 14.29 5.59 -29.79
CA GLU A 64 14.23 7.01 -30.16
C GLU A 64 14.15 7.96 -28.95
N VAL A 65 13.98 7.41 -27.74
CA VAL A 65 13.86 8.16 -26.49
C VAL A 65 15.24 8.44 -25.90
N LYS A 66 15.56 9.72 -25.69
CA LYS A 66 16.84 10.18 -25.10
C LYS A 66 16.71 10.48 -23.61
N ALA A 67 15.54 10.95 -23.19
CA ALA A 67 15.24 11.29 -21.82
C ALA A 67 13.75 11.07 -21.55
N VAL A 68 13.42 10.66 -20.33
CA VAL A 68 12.02 10.49 -19.88
C VAL A 68 11.83 11.30 -18.61
N GLU A 69 10.87 12.20 -18.65
CA GLU A 69 10.36 12.95 -17.51
C GLU A 69 8.94 12.52 -17.20
N THR A 70 8.58 12.57 -15.93
CA THR A 70 7.21 12.35 -15.45
C THR A 70 6.70 13.64 -14.86
N LYS A 71 5.41 13.94 -15.10
CA LYS A 71 4.69 15.05 -14.49
C LYS A 71 3.35 14.54 -13.99
N VAL A 72 2.85 15.16 -12.94
CA VAL A 72 1.51 14.88 -12.42
C VAL A 72 0.56 15.94 -12.94
N GLY A 73 -0.62 15.55 -13.42
CA GLY A 73 -1.63 16.47 -13.96
C GLY A 73 -2.55 17.07 -12.89
N ASP A 74 -3.47 17.94 -13.31
CA ASP A 74 -4.35 18.75 -12.44
C ASP A 74 -5.28 17.93 -11.51
N GLY A 75 -5.40 16.62 -11.71
CA GLY A 75 -6.13 15.69 -10.83
C GLY A 75 -5.34 15.19 -9.61
N TYR A 76 -4.12 15.67 -9.39
CA TYR A 76 -3.25 15.21 -8.31
C TYR A 76 -3.35 16.09 -7.05
N TYR A 77 -3.79 15.51 -5.93
CA TYR A 77 -3.61 16.10 -4.61
C TYR A 77 -2.21 15.73 -4.09
N GLN A 78 -1.41 16.75 -3.81
CA GLN A 78 -0.02 16.68 -3.37
C GLN A 78 0.12 16.06 -1.97
N THR A 79 0.51 14.78 -1.88
CA THR A 79 1.00 14.16 -0.63
C THR A 79 2.53 14.02 -0.57
N ASP A 80 3.23 14.30 -1.66
CA ASP A 80 4.68 14.03 -1.73
C ASP A 80 5.53 15.17 -1.17
N ILE A 81 5.82 15.10 0.12
CA ILE A 81 7.11 15.58 0.64
C ILE A 81 8.06 14.38 0.61
N TYR A 82 9.06 14.45 -0.27
CA TYR A 82 10.21 13.56 -0.42
C TYR A 82 10.69 12.97 0.92
N ARG A 83 10.34 11.72 1.25
CA ARG A 83 10.84 11.05 2.46
C ARG A 83 11.22 9.60 2.18
N LYS A 84 12.47 9.32 2.53
CA LYS A 84 13.25 8.09 2.38
C LYS A 84 12.38 6.84 2.66
N TYR A 85 12.08 6.04 1.63
CA TYR A 85 11.43 4.73 1.78
C TYR A 85 12.15 3.91 2.86
N ASP A 86 11.55 3.81 4.05
CA ASP A 86 12.02 2.88 5.07
C ASP A 86 11.38 1.53 4.74
N PHE A 87 12.05 0.73 3.90
CA PHE A 87 11.65 -0.62 3.45
C PHE A 87 11.37 -1.62 4.60
N LYS A 88 11.45 -1.19 5.86
CA LYS A 88 11.11 -1.95 7.06
C LYS A 88 9.63 -1.85 7.44
N MET A 89 8.90 -0.89 6.90
CA MET A 89 7.48 -0.72 7.23
C MET A 89 6.58 -1.60 6.36
N PRO A 90 5.50 -2.18 6.91
CA PRO A 90 4.50 -2.84 6.09
C PRO A 90 3.86 -1.82 5.15
N SER A 91 3.74 -2.20 3.89
CA SER A 91 3.16 -1.37 2.84
C SER A 91 1.64 -1.35 2.89
N LYS A 92 1.02 -2.41 3.46
CA LYS A 92 -0.42 -2.57 3.62
C LYS A 92 -0.77 -3.05 5.02
N VAL A 93 -1.36 -2.16 5.82
CA VAL A 93 -1.89 -2.47 7.15
C VAL A 93 -3.42 -2.44 7.10
N LEU A 94 -4.07 -3.47 7.63
CA LEU A 94 -5.52 -3.43 7.86
C LEU A 94 -5.78 -3.15 9.34
N LEU A 95 -6.47 -2.06 9.65
CA LEU A 95 -6.89 -1.71 11.00
C LEU A 95 -8.37 -2.06 11.18
N VAL A 96 -8.67 -2.89 12.18
CA VAL A 96 -10.01 -3.39 12.45
C VAL A 96 -10.40 -3.01 13.87
N ASP A 97 -11.34 -2.07 13.99
CA ASP A 97 -11.77 -1.50 15.26
C ASP A 97 -13.15 -0.84 15.11
N ASP A 98 -14.11 -1.20 15.95
CA ASP A 98 -15.47 -0.63 15.91
C ASP A 98 -15.53 0.80 16.46
N GLU A 99 -14.52 1.22 17.24
CA GLU A 99 -14.35 2.59 17.71
C GLU A 99 -13.83 3.49 16.58
N ARG A 100 -14.75 4.00 15.75
CA ARG A 100 -14.44 4.80 14.54
C ARG A 100 -13.41 5.93 14.75
N GLU A 101 -13.53 6.69 15.84
CA GLU A 101 -12.65 7.81 16.15
C GLU A 101 -11.22 7.33 16.45
N PHE A 102 -11.08 6.25 17.23
CA PHE A 102 -9.80 5.62 17.50
C PHE A 102 -9.18 5.07 16.21
N ALA A 103 -9.98 4.35 15.42
CA ALA A 103 -9.53 3.76 14.17
C ALA A 103 -9.02 4.83 13.18
N GLN A 104 -9.76 5.92 13.01
CA GLN A 104 -9.37 7.04 12.15
C GLN A 104 -8.10 7.73 12.66
N THR A 105 -8.05 8.07 13.95
CA THR A 105 -6.88 8.72 14.56
C THR A 105 -5.63 7.86 14.41
N LEU A 106 -5.75 6.55 14.62
CA LEU A 106 -4.64 5.63 14.46
C LEU A 106 -4.23 5.51 13.00
N SER A 107 -5.19 5.39 12.08
CA SER A 107 -4.93 5.38 10.62
C SER A 107 -4.14 6.62 10.19
N GLU A 108 -4.55 7.82 10.60
CA GLU A 108 -3.84 9.07 10.32
C GLU A 108 -2.39 9.02 10.87
N ARG A 109 -2.21 8.52 12.09
CA ARG A 109 -0.87 8.38 12.70
C ARG A 109 0.03 7.36 11.99
N LEU A 110 -0.55 6.31 11.41
CA LEU A 110 0.16 5.33 10.60
C LEU A 110 0.53 5.92 9.24
N ILE A 111 -0.38 6.66 8.60
CA ILE A 111 -0.14 7.37 7.34
C ILE A 111 0.98 8.41 7.49
N MET A 112 0.99 9.17 8.59
CA MET A 112 2.09 10.10 8.93
C MET A 112 3.46 9.43 9.09
N ARG A 113 3.49 8.10 9.25
CA ARG A 113 4.68 7.25 9.37
C ARG A 113 4.92 6.40 8.12
N ASP A 114 4.35 6.81 6.99
CA ASP A 114 4.50 6.18 5.66
C ASP A 114 3.99 4.73 5.60
N MET A 115 3.00 4.38 6.45
CA MET A 115 2.29 3.10 6.38
C MET A 115 0.90 3.30 5.78
N GLY A 116 0.67 2.69 4.61
CA GLY A 116 -0.68 2.60 4.04
C GLY A 116 -1.58 1.81 4.98
N SER A 117 -2.75 2.37 5.32
CA SER A 117 -3.73 1.67 6.15
C SER A 117 -5.12 1.69 5.53
N ALA A 118 -5.78 0.53 5.54
CA ALA A 118 -7.21 0.39 5.31
C ALA A 118 -7.91 0.21 6.66
N VAL A 119 -9.14 0.69 6.78
CA VAL A 119 -9.91 0.62 8.03
C VAL A 119 -11.19 -0.18 7.83
N ALA A 120 -11.41 -1.16 8.70
CA ALA A 120 -12.67 -1.86 8.86
C ALA A 120 -13.25 -1.57 10.25
N TYR A 121 -14.58 -1.45 10.34
CA TYR A 121 -15.27 -1.12 11.59
C TYR A 121 -16.02 -2.30 12.20
N ASP A 122 -15.90 -3.48 11.60
CA ASP A 122 -16.55 -4.71 12.03
C ASP A 122 -15.83 -5.93 11.43
N GLY A 123 -16.07 -7.10 12.03
CA GLY A 123 -15.41 -8.34 11.62
C GLY A 123 -15.82 -8.86 10.23
N GLU A 124 -17.03 -8.58 9.74
CA GLU A 124 -17.44 -9.00 8.39
C GLU A 124 -16.69 -8.21 7.32
N SER A 125 -16.68 -6.88 7.45
CA SER A 125 -15.92 -5.97 6.61
C SER A 125 -14.43 -6.32 6.61
N ALA A 126 -13.87 -6.68 7.77
CA ALA A 126 -12.47 -7.09 7.87
C ALA A 126 -12.18 -8.37 7.06
N LEU A 127 -13.02 -9.39 7.16
CA LEU A 127 -12.85 -10.65 6.43
C LEU A 127 -13.01 -10.47 4.91
N ASN A 128 -13.92 -9.59 4.49
CA ASN A 128 -14.07 -9.22 3.08
C ASN A 128 -12.80 -8.55 2.55
N LEU A 129 -12.27 -7.55 3.27
CA LEU A 129 -11.04 -6.85 2.87
C LEU A 129 -9.81 -7.77 2.85
N VAL A 130 -9.71 -8.72 3.79
CA VAL A 130 -8.65 -9.73 3.77
C VAL A 130 -8.71 -10.59 2.49
N SER A 131 -9.92 -10.89 2.01
CA SER A 131 -10.13 -11.69 0.81
C SER A 131 -9.87 -10.91 -0.49
N GLU A 132 -10.14 -9.61 -0.49
CA GLU A 132 -10.01 -8.74 -1.67
C GLU A 132 -8.60 -8.18 -1.87
N ASP A 133 -7.92 -7.76 -0.79
CA ASP A 133 -6.65 -7.03 -0.87
C ASP A 133 -5.64 -7.45 0.21
N GLU A 134 -5.39 -8.77 0.30
CA GLU A 134 -4.47 -9.46 1.24
C GLU A 134 -3.46 -8.52 1.96
N PRO A 135 -3.78 -8.04 3.17
CA PRO A 135 -2.90 -7.14 3.91
C PRO A 135 -1.67 -7.88 4.43
N GLU A 136 -0.55 -7.17 4.61
CA GLU A 136 0.68 -7.76 5.14
C GLU A 136 0.59 -7.94 6.66
N VAL A 137 0.01 -6.94 7.33
CA VAL A 137 -0.19 -6.94 8.78
C VAL A 137 -1.60 -6.44 9.09
N MET A 138 -2.28 -7.12 10.00
CA MET A 138 -3.59 -6.71 10.50
C MET A 138 -3.48 -6.28 11.97
N ILE A 139 -4.03 -5.13 12.31
CA ILE A 139 -4.27 -4.67 13.68
C ILE A 139 -5.74 -4.95 14.00
N LEU A 140 -6.02 -5.71 15.05
CA LEU A 140 -7.36 -6.23 15.33
C LEU A 140 -7.76 -5.95 16.78
N ASP A 141 -8.88 -5.26 16.97
CA ASP A 141 -9.56 -5.21 18.26
C ASP A 141 -10.32 -6.53 18.54
N LEU A 142 -10.42 -6.91 19.81
CA LEU A 142 -11.13 -8.14 20.21
C LEU A 142 -12.63 -7.93 20.43
N LYS A 143 -13.01 -6.76 20.96
CA LYS A 143 -14.38 -6.46 21.37
C LYS A 143 -15.07 -5.66 20.29
N MET A 144 -15.58 -6.37 19.30
CA MET A 144 -16.41 -5.79 18.25
C MET A 144 -17.82 -6.38 18.26
N PRO A 145 -18.84 -5.62 17.84
CA PRO A 145 -20.18 -6.14 17.65
C PRO A 145 -20.24 -7.13 16.48
N GLY A 146 -21.11 -8.15 16.60
CA GLY A 146 -21.26 -9.18 15.57
C GLY A 146 -20.18 -10.25 15.69
N ILE A 147 -19.25 -10.28 14.74
CA ILE A 147 -18.12 -11.22 14.76
C ILE A 147 -17.02 -10.65 15.66
N ASP A 148 -16.69 -11.36 16.73
CA ASP A 148 -15.62 -10.97 17.63
C ASP A 148 -14.21 -11.10 17.00
N GLY A 149 -13.23 -10.38 17.55
CA GLY A 149 -11.88 -10.39 17.01
C GLY A 149 -11.16 -11.73 17.13
N ILE A 150 -11.56 -12.61 18.07
CA ILE A 150 -10.93 -13.93 18.21
C ILE A 150 -11.35 -14.82 17.04
N GLU A 151 -12.62 -14.78 16.65
CA GLU A 151 -13.15 -15.50 15.49
C GLU A 151 -12.58 -14.93 14.18
N VAL A 152 -12.43 -13.61 14.06
CA VAL A 152 -11.73 -12.99 12.92
C VAL A 152 -10.29 -13.52 12.83
N LEU A 153 -9.52 -13.48 13.94
CA LEU A 153 -8.15 -13.99 13.99
C LEU A 153 -8.09 -15.46 13.52
N LYS A 154 -8.99 -16.30 14.03
CA LYS A 154 -9.04 -17.72 13.70
C LYS A 154 -9.30 -17.93 12.21
N ARG A 155 -10.26 -17.22 11.62
CA ARG A 155 -10.59 -17.33 10.18
C ARG A 155 -9.45 -16.84 9.31
N VAL A 156 -8.87 -15.68 9.62
CA VAL A 156 -7.73 -15.11 8.87
C VAL A 156 -6.54 -16.05 8.91
N LYS A 157 -6.21 -16.65 10.06
CA LYS A 157 -5.10 -17.60 10.15
C LYS A 157 -5.35 -18.93 9.45
N GLN A 158 -6.62 -19.30 9.23
CA GLN A 158 -6.99 -20.48 8.45
C GLN A 158 -6.94 -20.20 6.94
N SER A 159 -7.44 -19.06 6.48
CA SER A 159 -7.48 -18.70 5.05
C SER A 159 -6.16 -18.15 4.53
N ASN A 160 -5.51 -17.27 5.30
CA ASN A 160 -4.32 -16.52 4.90
C ASN A 160 -3.28 -16.54 6.05
N PRO A 161 -2.64 -17.70 6.33
CA PRO A 161 -1.72 -17.89 7.47
C PRO A 161 -0.46 -16.99 7.41
N ASP A 162 -0.16 -16.43 6.23
CA ASP A 162 0.98 -15.54 6.01
C ASP A 162 0.73 -14.10 6.51
N ILE A 163 -0.53 -13.71 6.74
CA ILE A 163 -0.89 -12.41 7.33
C ILE A 163 -0.50 -12.42 8.80
N GLU A 164 0.34 -11.48 9.23
CA GLU A 164 0.68 -11.33 10.65
C GLU A 164 -0.39 -10.46 11.36
N VAL A 165 -0.87 -10.90 12.52
CA VAL A 165 -1.99 -10.25 13.22
C VAL A 165 -1.52 -9.74 14.57
N ILE A 166 -1.70 -8.45 14.81
CA ILE A 166 -1.42 -7.78 16.08
C ILE A 166 -2.76 -7.51 16.74
N ILE A 167 -2.98 -8.09 17.92
CA ILE A 167 -4.15 -7.76 18.73
C ILE A 167 -3.89 -6.43 19.43
N LEU A 168 -4.84 -5.51 19.31
CA LEU A 168 -4.81 -4.23 20.00
C LEU A 168 -6.17 -3.98 20.65
N THR A 169 -6.29 -4.20 21.95
CA THR A 169 -7.57 -4.06 22.64
C THR A 169 -7.48 -3.34 23.98
N GLY A 170 -8.51 -2.59 24.35
CA GLY A 170 -8.65 -2.00 25.68
C GLY A 170 -9.18 -2.97 26.73
N HIS A 171 -9.78 -4.09 26.30
CA HIS A 171 -10.57 -4.94 27.18
C HIS A 171 -10.33 -6.43 26.90
N GLY A 172 -9.18 -6.96 27.30
CA GLY A 172 -8.94 -8.40 27.27
C GLY A 172 -8.38 -8.95 28.56
N THR A 173 -8.64 -10.23 28.80
CA THR A 173 -8.13 -10.98 29.94
C THR A 173 -6.81 -11.65 29.60
N GLU A 174 -6.07 -12.14 30.60
CA GLU A 174 -4.87 -12.94 30.36
C GLU A 174 -5.20 -14.24 29.60
N ALA A 175 -6.40 -14.80 29.82
CA ALA A 175 -6.89 -15.95 29.06
C ALA A 175 -7.09 -15.63 27.58
N ASP A 176 -7.63 -14.44 27.25
CA ASP A 176 -7.79 -14.00 25.86
C ASP A 176 -6.44 -13.80 25.19
N ARG A 177 -5.47 -13.23 25.92
CA ARG A 177 -4.09 -13.09 25.46
C ARG A 177 -3.47 -14.45 25.13
N GLU A 178 -3.52 -15.40 26.06
CA GLU A 178 -2.99 -16.74 25.83
C GLU A 178 -3.66 -17.43 24.62
N LEU A 179 -4.98 -17.28 24.49
CA LEU A 179 -5.75 -17.84 23.39
C LEU A 179 -5.34 -17.23 22.04
N CYS A 180 -5.26 -15.90 21.95
CA CYS A 180 -4.86 -15.21 20.72
C CYS A 180 -3.44 -15.61 20.28
N MET A 181 -2.51 -15.70 21.23
CA MET A 181 -1.14 -16.14 20.92
C MET A 181 -1.11 -17.59 20.44
N LYS A 182 -1.90 -18.49 21.03
CA LYS A 182 -2.05 -19.89 20.57
C LYS A 182 -2.66 -20.00 19.18
N LEU A 183 -3.60 -19.12 18.84
CA LEU A 183 -4.22 -19.03 17.51
C LEU A 183 -3.28 -18.44 16.44
N GLY A 184 -2.10 -17.96 16.84
CA GLY A 184 -1.06 -17.48 15.92
C GLY A 184 -0.99 -15.97 15.76
N ALA A 185 -1.59 -15.20 16.69
CA ALA A 185 -1.32 -13.76 16.76
C ALA A 185 0.19 -13.51 16.90
N PHE A 186 0.68 -12.49 16.21
CA PHE A 186 2.07 -12.08 16.24
C PHE A 186 2.41 -11.38 17.56
N ALA A 187 1.54 -10.46 17.98
CA ALA A 187 1.69 -9.69 19.20
C ALA A 187 0.31 -9.38 19.80
N TYR A 188 0.32 -9.06 21.08
CA TYR A 188 -0.85 -8.62 21.84
C TYR A 188 -0.49 -7.34 22.58
N LEU A 189 -1.20 -6.27 22.28
CA LEU A 189 -1.01 -4.92 22.81
C LEU A 189 -2.31 -4.43 23.47
N GLN A 190 -2.17 -3.65 24.54
CA GLN A 190 -3.30 -3.10 25.27
C GLN A 190 -3.51 -1.62 24.92
N LYS A 191 -4.76 -1.20 24.73
CA LYS A 191 -5.10 0.24 24.62
C LYS A 191 -5.08 0.87 26.04
N PRO A 192 -4.60 2.12 26.19
CA PRO A 192 -3.97 2.96 25.17
C PRO A 192 -2.56 2.45 24.85
N VAL A 193 -2.23 2.42 23.56
CA VAL A 193 -0.90 2.00 23.09
C VAL A 193 -0.08 3.21 22.66
N ASP A 194 1.19 3.19 23.02
CA ASP A 194 2.18 4.12 22.51
C ASP A 194 2.44 3.81 21.02
N ILE A 195 2.41 4.84 20.17
CA ILE A 195 2.52 4.66 18.72
C ILE A 195 3.91 4.18 18.29
N GLU A 196 4.96 4.49 19.06
CA GLU A 196 6.30 3.95 18.85
C GLU A 196 6.34 2.44 19.13
N VAL A 197 5.63 1.97 20.17
CA VAL A 197 5.51 0.53 20.49
C VAL A 197 4.76 -0.21 19.39
N LEU A 198 3.63 0.33 18.93
CA LEU A 198 2.87 -0.25 17.84
C LEU A 198 3.68 -0.27 16.53
N SER A 199 4.41 0.81 16.24
CA SER A 199 5.27 0.89 15.05
C SER A 199 6.38 -0.16 15.07
N ASP A 200 7.01 -0.40 16.23
CA ASP A 200 8.02 -1.46 16.37
C ASP A 200 7.41 -2.87 16.19
N ALA A 201 6.20 -3.10 16.72
CA ALA A 201 5.49 -4.35 16.51
C ALA A 201 5.14 -4.59 15.03
N LEU A 202 4.68 -3.55 14.32
CA LEU A 202 4.40 -3.58 12.88
C LEU A 202 5.65 -3.90 12.05
N LYS A 203 6.80 -3.29 12.38
CA LYS A 203 8.09 -3.58 11.73
C LYS A 203 8.48 -5.06 11.90
N LYS A 204 8.44 -5.57 13.14
CA LYS A 204 8.81 -6.96 13.42
C LYS A 204 7.85 -7.96 12.78
N ALA A 205 6.56 -7.65 12.72
CA ALA A 205 5.55 -8.45 12.02
C ALA A 205 5.85 -8.52 10.52
N ASN A 206 6.13 -7.37 9.90
CA ASN A 206 6.51 -7.29 8.49
C ASN A 206 7.78 -8.08 8.18
N ASP A 207 8.83 -7.94 9.00
CA ASP A 207 10.09 -8.69 8.83
C ASP A 207 9.86 -10.20 8.87
N LYS A 208 9.04 -10.69 9.80
CA LYS A 208 8.70 -12.13 9.91
C LYS A 208 7.94 -12.62 8.67
N MET A 209 6.96 -11.85 8.19
CA MET A 209 6.21 -12.17 6.97
C MET A 209 7.14 -12.27 5.75
N ARG A 210 8.07 -11.31 5.60
CA ARG A 210 9.05 -11.30 4.50
C ARG A 210 10.00 -12.49 4.54
N ILE A 211 10.48 -12.88 5.73
CA ILE A 211 11.31 -14.09 5.90
C ILE A 211 10.55 -15.35 5.48
N LYS A 212 9.26 -15.48 5.87
CA LYS A 212 8.42 -16.61 5.44
C LYS A 212 8.22 -16.66 3.94
N LYS A 213 7.94 -15.51 3.30
CA LYS A 213 7.78 -15.44 1.83
C LYS A 213 9.07 -15.78 1.08
N ALA A 214 10.23 -15.39 1.60
CA ALA A 214 11.53 -15.70 0.98
C ALA A 214 11.96 -17.17 1.15
N ALA A 215 11.36 -17.90 2.10
CA ALA A 215 11.65 -19.31 2.37
C ALA A 215 10.72 -20.30 1.64
N LYS A 216 9.70 -19.80 0.93
CA LYS A 216 8.84 -20.58 0.01
C LYS A 216 9.39 -20.51 -1.41
#